data_AF-A0A1V2QWZ8-F1
#
_entry.id   AF-A0A1V2QWZ8-F1
#
_cell.length_a   1.000
_cell.length_b   1.000
_cell.length_c   1.000
_cell.angle_alpha   90.00
_cell.angle_beta   90.00
_cell.angle_gamma   90.00
#
_symmetry.space_group_name_H-M   'P 1'
#
loop_
_entity.id
_entity.type
_entity.pdbx_description
1 polymer ?
#
loop_
_entity_poly.entity_id
_entity_poly.type
_entity_poly.pdbx_seq_one_letter_code
_entity_poly.pdbx_strand_id
1 'polypeptide(L)'
;MTHQEPLDLGATELSEAEEARIRSEHDLDRPEVFDRRNDVDRRARTRANLLPEEQDTGSADAEAQAREVLRDSDVRTEIPESAPDTMVERRESGE
;
A
#
# COMPACT_ATOMS: atom_id res chain seq x y z
N MET A 1 20.32 -30.55 -0.03
CA MET A 1 20.30 -29.25 -0.73
C MET A 1 18.86 -29.01 -1.12
N THR A 2 18.14 -28.17 -0.36
CA THR A 2 16.77 -27.80 -0.68
C THR A 2 16.81 -26.89 -1.90
N HIS A 3 16.39 -27.40 -3.06
CA HIS A 3 16.14 -26.57 -4.23
C HIS A 3 14.92 -25.70 -3.93
N GLN A 4 15.16 -24.51 -3.37
CA GLN A 4 14.16 -23.44 -3.41
C GLN A 4 14.24 -22.86 -4.83
N GLU A 5 13.53 -23.49 -5.76
CA GLU A 5 13.25 -22.83 -7.04
C GLU A 5 12.52 -21.53 -6.73
N PRO A 6 13.00 -20.37 -7.22
CA PRO A 6 12.27 -19.12 -7.07
C PRO A 6 10.88 -19.31 -7.69
N LEU A 7 9.84 -18.92 -6.95
CA LEU A 7 8.48 -18.93 -7.48
C LEU A 7 8.47 -18.05 -8.74
N ASP A 8 8.17 -18.65 -9.88
CA ASP A 8 7.84 -17.92 -11.10
C ASP A 8 6.50 -17.22 -10.87
N LEU A 9 6.56 -15.93 -10.51
CA LEU A 9 5.38 -15.11 -10.25
C LEU A 9 4.67 -14.68 -11.55
N GLY A 10 5.14 -15.12 -12.73
CA GLY A 10 4.68 -14.61 -14.00
C GLY A 10 5.11 -13.16 -14.23
N ALA A 11 4.72 -12.58 -15.37
CA ALA A 11 4.91 -11.15 -15.59
C ALA A 11 4.02 -10.38 -14.60
N THR A 12 4.63 -9.68 -13.64
CA THR A 12 3.95 -8.76 -12.72
C THR A 12 3.58 -7.43 -13.38
N GLU A 13 4.03 -7.23 -14.63
CA GLU A 13 3.66 -6.07 -15.45
C GLU A 13 2.28 -6.29 -16.07
N LEU A 14 1.28 -5.64 -15.48
CA LEU A 14 -0.06 -5.54 -16.05
C LEU A 14 0.01 -4.81 -17.40
N SER A 15 -0.81 -5.26 -18.37
CA SER A 15 -0.99 -4.46 -19.59
C SER A 15 -1.64 -3.12 -19.25
N GLU A 16 -1.37 -2.07 -20.03
CA GLU A 16 -1.97 -0.74 -19.81
C GLU A 16 -3.51 -0.79 -19.70
N ALA A 17 -4.15 -1.64 -20.51
CA ALA A 17 -5.60 -1.82 -20.49
C ALA A 17 -6.09 -2.50 -19.20
N GLU A 18 -5.29 -3.41 -18.66
CA GLU A 18 -5.59 -4.12 -17.42
C GLU A 18 -5.35 -3.24 -16.19
N GLU A 19 -4.26 -2.48 -16.19
CA GLU A 19 -3.98 -1.46 -15.19
C GLU A 19 -5.11 -0.41 -15.16
N ALA A 20 -5.52 0.11 -16.31
CA ALA A 20 -6.63 1.06 -16.40
C ALA A 20 -7.95 0.47 -15.87
N ARG A 21 -8.23 -0.81 -16.15
CA ARG A 21 -9.40 -1.51 -15.62
C ARG A 21 -9.33 -1.58 -14.09
N ILE A 22 -8.21 -2.04 -13.55
CA ILE A 22 -7.99 -2.18 -12.10
C ILE A 22 -8.11 -0.82 -11.40
N ARG A 23 -7.49 0.22 -11.96
CA ARG A 23 -7.61 1.60 -11.45
C ARG A 23 -9.05 2.08 -11.39
N SER A 24 -9.84 1.79 -12.43
CA SER A 24 -11.26 2.14 -12.44
C SER A 24 -12.09 1.29 -11.47
N GLU A 25 -11.79 0.01 -11.33
CA GLU A 25 -12.50 -0.93 -10.43
C GLU A 25 -12.28 -0.58 -8.96
N HIS A 26 -11.06 -0.17 -8.62
CA HIS A 26 -10.66 0.21 -7.27
C HIS A 26 -10.78 1.70 -6.98
N ASP A 27 -11.42 2.48 -7.85
CA ASP A 27 -11.60 3.94 -7.68
C ASP A 27 -10.29 4.75 -7.58
N LEU A 28 -9.16 4.22 -8.07
CA LEU A 28 -7.86 4.92 -8.04
C LEU A 28 -7.84 6.16 -8.94
N ASP A 29 -8.71 6.22 -9.94
CA ASP A 29 -8.92 7.41 -10.79
C ASP A 29 -9.82 8.45 -10.10
N ARG A 30 -10.44 8.11 -8.98
CA ARG A 30 -11.32 8.97 -8.17
C ARG A 30 -10.84 9.00 -6.72
N PRO A 31 -9.70 9.67 -6.43
CA PRO A 31 -9.07 9.61 -5.12
C PRO A 31 -9.99 10.06 -3.97
N GLU A 32 -10.90 11.01 -4.19
CA GLU A 32 -11.87 11.42 -3.16
C GLU A 32 -12.89 10.33 -2.79
N VAL A 33 -13.22 9.44 -3.73
CA VAL A 33 -14.13 8.31 -3.50
C VAL A 33 -13.38 7.21 -2.75
N PHE A 34 -12.16 6.89 -3.19
CA PHE A 34 -11.27 5.95 -2.54
C PHE A 34 -11.00 6.34 -1.09
N ASP A 35 -10.62 7.59 -0.85
CA ASP A 35 -10.33 8.11 0.49
C ASP A 35 -11.52 8.01 1.43
N ARG A 36 -12.71 8.33 0.92
CA ARG A 36 -13.94 8.27 1.70
C ARG A 36 -14.30 6.83 2.05
N ARG A 37 -14.18 5.91 1.09
CA ARG A 37 -14.45 4.47 1.31
C ARG A 37 -13.51 3.88 2.36
N ASN A 38 -12.26 4.33 2.34
CA ASN A 38 -11.21 3.87 3.24
C ASN A 38 -11.04 4.77 4.49
N ASP A 39 -11.93 5.73 4.75
CA ASP A 39 -11.85 6.64 5.91
C ASP A 39 -10.45 7.30 6.09
N VAL A 40 -9.77 7.62 4.98
CA VAL A 40 -8.37 8.09 4.98
C VAL A 40 -8.21 9.36 5.81
N ASP A 41 -9.10 10.34 5.67
CA ASP A 41 -9.04 11.60 6.44
C ASP A 41 -9.11 11.37 7.95
N ARG A 42 -9.98 10.46 8.38
CA ARG A 42 -10.14 10.15 9.81
C ARG A 42 -8.90 9.42 10.33
N ARG A 43 -8.42 8.41 9.60
CA ARG A 43 -7.25 7.62 10.00
C ARG A 43 -5.97 8.46 9.98
N ALA A 44 -5.83 9.38 9.02
CA ALA A 44 -4.67 10.27 8.93
C ALA A 44 -4.56 11.19 10.14
N ARG A 45 -5.66 11.79 10.61
CA ARG A 45 -5.66 12.61 11.83
C ARG A 45 -5.21 11.84 13.07
N THR A 46 -5.63 10.57 13.19
CA THR A 46 -5.19 9.72 14.30
C THR A 46 -3.71 9.35 14.17
N ARG A 47 -3.26 9.00 12.96
CA ARG A 47 -1.88 8.59 12.68
C ARG A 47 -0.88 9.74 12.71
N ALA A 48 -1.31 10.97 12.45
CA ALA A 48 -0.47 12.16 12.51
C ALA A 48 -0.01 12.54 13.93
N ASN A 49 -0.55 11.89 14.96
CA ASN A 49 -0.08 12.09 16.33
C ASN A 49 1.26 11.39 16.53
N LEU A 50 2.31 12.19 16.61
CA LEU A 50 3.68 11.74 16.89
C LEU A 50 3.97 11.76 18.39
N LEU A 51 4.87 10.88 18.83
CA LEU A 51 5.46 10.99 20.15
C LEU A 51 6.35 12.26 20.23
N PRO A 52 6.57 12.85 21.41
CA PRO A 52 7.42 14.02 21.56
C PRO A 52 8.82 13.87 20.94
N GLU A 53 9.42 12.68 21.04
CA GLU A 53 10.70 12.33 20.43
C GLU A 53 10.67 12.26 18.90
N GLU A 54 9.51 12.03 18.28
CA GLU A 54 9.35 11.91 16.83
C GLU A 54 9.10 13.27 16.17
N GLN A 55 8.67 14.28 16.93
CA GLN A 55 8.42 15.63 16.42
C GLN A 55 9.69 16.31 15.89
N ASP A 56 10.86 15.95 16.44
CA ASP A 56 12.17 16.49 16.03
C ASP A 56 12.58 16.02 14.63
N THR A 57 12.05 14.86 14.18
CA THR A 57 12.26 14.32 12.83
C THR A 57 11.55 15.14 11.73
N GLY A 58 10.68 16.07 12.12
CA GLY A 58 10.28 17.22 11.31
C GLY A 58 9.62 16.91 9.97
N SER A 59 8.43 16.30 9.98
CA SER A 59 7.56 16.34 8.79
C SER A 59 6.89 17.71 8.70
N ALA A 60 6.95 18.36 7.52
CA ALA A 60 6.34 19.68 7.31
C ALA A 60 4.81 19.65 7.43
N ASP A 61 4.18 18.51 7.15
CA ASP A 61 2.76 18.25 7.37
C ASP A 61 2.56 16.75 7.67
N ALA A 62 2.52 16.41 8.95
CA ALA A 62 2.35 15.04 9.42
C ALA A 62 1.01 14.42 8.98
N GLU A 63 -0.06 15.22 8.84
CA GLU A 63 -1.35 14.72 8.39
C GLU A 63 -1.33 14.41 6.89
N ALA A 64 -0.70 15.25 6.06
CA ALA A 64 -0.51 14.98 4.65
C ALA A 64 0.33 13.71 4.43
N GLN A 65 1.43 13.56 5.15
CA GLN A 65 2.26 12.35 5.09
C GLN A 65 1.48 11.11 5.52
N ALA A 66 0.69 11.21 6.60
CA ALA A 66 -0.15 10.10 7.06
C ALA A 66 -1.22 9.71 6.02
N ARG A 67 -1.84 10.67 5.33
CA ARG A 67 -2.80 10.39 4.24
C ARG A 67 -2.12 9.63 3.10
N GLU A 68 -0.94 10.05 2.67
CA GLU A 68 -0.21 9.40 1.57
C GLU A 68 0.16 7.96 1.91
N VAL A 69 0.72 7.73 3.09
CA VAL A 69 1.08 6.39 3.57
C VAL A 69 -0.14 5.48 3.66
N LEU A 70 -1.27 6.00 4.16
CA LEU A 70 -2.50 5.22 4.26
C LEU A 70 -3.06 4.87 2.88
N ARG A 71 -3.12 5.84 1.95
CA ARG A 71 -3.55 5.58 0.57
C ARG A 71 -2.71 4.49 -0.09
N ASP A 72 -1.38 4.61 -0.02
CA ASP A 72 -0.47 3.60 -0.57
C ASP A 72 -0.69 2.22 0.08
N SER A 73 -0.87 2.18 1.40
CA SER A 73 -1.14 0.93 2.11
C SER A 73 -2.47 0.30 1.72
N ASP A 74 -3.53 1.09 1.55
CA ASP A 74 -4.84 0.58 1.13
C ASP A 74 -4.77 0.07 -0.31
N VAL A 75 -4.08 0.79 -1.21
CA VAL A 75 -3.86 0.34 -2.60
C VAL A 75 -3.18 -1.03 -2.63
N ARG A 76 -2.09 -1.22 -1.88
CA ARG A 76 -1.39 -2.51 -1.81
C ARG A 76 -2.19 -3.61 -1.12
N THR A 77 -3.14 -3.24 -0.27
CA THR A 77 -4.06 -4.20 0.36
C THR A 77 -5.12 -4.67 -0.62
N GLU A 78 -5.66 -3.76 -1.43
CA GLU A 78 -6.70 -4.06 -2.40
C GLU A 78 -6.17 -4.68 -3.70
N ILE A 79 -4.96 -4.27 -4.11
CA ILE A 79 -4.28 -4.72 -5.31
C ILE A 79 -2.90 -5.22 -4.88
N PRO A 80 -2.76 -6.52 -4.53
CA PRO A 80 -1.50 -7.09 -4.09
C PRO A 80 -0.37 -6.92 -5.12
N GLU A 81 -0.72 -6.89 -6.41
CA GLU A 81 0.20 -6.66 -7.54
C GLU A 81 0.75 -5.22 -7.58
N SER A 82 0.15 -4.28 -6.84
CA SER A 82 0.71 -2.93 -6.65
C SER A 82 1.79 -2.87 -5.56
N ALA A 83 2.04 -3.97 -4.84
CA ALA A 83 3.17 -4.02 -3.94
C ALA A 83 4.47 -4.00 -4.77
N PRO A 84 5.47 -3.19 -4.40
CA PRO A 84 6.78 -3.26 -5.03
C PRO A 84 7.32 -4.68 -4.92
N ASP A 85 8.05 -5.12 -5.95
CA ASP A 85 8.67 -6.44 -6.06
C ASP A 85 9.59 -6.69 -4.86
N THR A 86 9.01 -7.23 -3.80
CA THR A 86 9.69 -7.59 -2.56
C THR A 86 9.45 -9.08 -2.38
N MET A 87 10.53 -9.84 -2.34
CA MET A 87 10.49 -11.29 -2.18
C MET A 87 9.77 -11.63 -0.87
N VAL A 88 8.51 -12.05 -0.95
CA VAL A 88 7.77 -12.54 0.21
C VAL A 88 8.22 -13.98 0.48
N GLU A 89 9.23 -14.16 1.32
CA GLU A 89 9.54 -15.48 1.89
C GLU A 89 8.36 -15.91 2.79
N ARG A 90 7.49 -16.76 2.25
CA ARG A 90 6.46 -17.46 3.03
C ARG A 90 7.19 -18.40 3.99
N ARG A 91 7.40 -17.96 5.24
CA ARG A 91 7.73 -18.89 6.32
C ARG A 91 6.47 -19.68 6.63
N GLU A 92 6.49 -20.97 6.35
CA GLU A 92 5.48 -21.87 6.88
C GLU A 92 5.65 -21.86 8.40
N SER A 93 4.61 -21.42 9.12
CA SER A 93 4.54 -21.59 10.57
C SER A 93 4.46 -23.08 10.85
N GLY A 94 5.61 -23.72 11.10
CA GLY A 94 5.63 -25.07 11.64
C GLY A 94 4.93 -25.08 12.99
N GLU A 95 4.02 -26.03 13.16
CA GLU A 95 3.35 -26.36 14.43
C GLU A 95 4.35 -26.78 15.52
#